data_AF-A0A6A9QPW6-F1
#
_entry.id   AF-A0A6A9QPW6-F1
#
_cell.length_a   1.000
_cell.length_b   1.000
_cell.length_c   1.000
_cell.angle_alpha   90.00
_cell.angle_beta   90.00
_cell.angle_gamma   90.00
#
_symmetry.space_group_name_H-M   'P 1'
#
loop_
_entity.id
_entity.type
_entity.pdbx_description
1 polymer ?
#
loop_
_entity_poly.entity_id
_entity_poly.type
_entity_poly.pdbx_seq_one_letter_code
_entity_poly.pdbx_strand_id
1 'polypeptide(L)'
;MKRIAIPKIIEVKLKKRNLAEGEFFIAISSIPPLITLDNANELERKLLVSIIEEKRKEVCVSYPRLCYPSLYGGVFIFREDEPVMRLEKRGYIHLQEGINEKKSIRVEDFLNTDMEGCIDSTPSICFFRERRLGLKWIDNIGLRYIMGIQ
;
A
#
# COMPACT_ATOMS: atom_id res chain seq x y z
N MET A 1 -1.23 -25.81 11.90
CA MET A 1 -1.83 -24.53 12.32
C MET A 1 -1.78 -23.54 11.16
N LYS A 2 -2.92 -23.03 10.68
CA LYS A 2 -2.94 -22.01 9.61
C LYS A 2 -2.41 -20.69 10.19
N ARG A 3 -1.32 -20.16 9.64
CA ARG A 3 -0.84 -18.81 9.98
C ARG A 3 -1.31 -17.86 8.89
N ILE A 4 -1.69 -16.64 9.26
CA ILE A 4 -2.05 -15.60 8.30
C ILE A 4 -0.98 -14.53 8.28
N ALA A 5 -0.75 -13.95 7.11
CA ALA A 5 0.15 -12.82 6.93
C ALA A 5 -0.40 -11.81 5.93
N ILE A 6 -0.09 -10.54 6.15
CA ILE A 6 -0.43 -9.42 5.26
C ILE A 6 0.85 -8.63 4.92
N PRO A 7 0.88 -7.89 3.79
CA PRO A 7 1.97 -6.95 3.52
C PRO A 7 1.95 -5.80 4.52
N LYS A 8 3.10 -5.12 4.65
CA LYS A 8 3.15 -3.82 5.31
C LYS A 8 2.53 -2.76 4.41
N ILE A 9 1.60 -1.99 4.93
CA ILE A 9 1.00 -0.89 4.18
C ILE A 9 1.79 0.40 4.39
N ILE A 10 2.13 1.03 3.27
CA ILE A 10 2.72 2.36 3.21
C ILE A 10 1.67 3.29 2.65
N GLU A 11 1.30 4.29 3.43
CA GLU A 11 0.34 5.31 3.02
C GLU A 11 1.05 6.65 2.84
N VAL A 12 0.73 7.35 1.76
CA VAL A 12 1.17 8.73 1.52
C VAL A 12 0.00 9.59 1.04
N LYS A 13 -0.02 10.84 1.48
CA LYS A 13 -1.00 11.84 1.03
C LYS A 13 -0.49 12.53 -0.23
N LEU A 14 -1.33 12.61 -1.26
CA LEU A 14 -1.03 13.31 -2.50
C LEU A 14 -1.13 14.82 -2.32
N LYS A 15 -0.18 15.59 -2.89
CA LYS A 15 -0.25 17.05 -2.84
C LYS A 15 -1.23 17.59 -3.89
N LYS A 16 -1.97 18.63 -3.51
CA LYS A 16 -2.93 19.33 -4.38
C LYS A 16 -2.19 20.10 -5.47
N ARG A 17 -1.89 19.44 -6.59
CA ARG A 17 -1.57 20.10 -7.85
C ARG A 17 -2.61 19.62 -8.87
N ASN A 18 -3.75 20.31 -8.92
CA ASN A 18 -4.84 20.15 -9.90
C ASN A 18 -5.84 18.98 -9.76
N LEU A 19 -5.93 18.32 -8.60
CA LEU A 19 -6.98 17.33 -8.36
C LEU A 19 -8.32 18.02 -8.07
N ALA A 20 -9.43 17.42 -8.55
CA ALA A 20 -10.81 17.82 -8.20
C ALA A 20 -11.03 17.83 -6.68
N GLU A 21 -12.13 18.44 -6.21
CA GLU A 21 -12.45 18.55 -4.77
C GLU A 21 -12.24 17.22 -4.00
N GLY A 22 -11.54 17.30 -2.86
CA GLY A 22 -11.21 16.16 -1.99
C GLY A 22 -9.72 16.00 -1.69
N GLU A 23 -9.39 15.18 -0.69
CA GLU A 23 -8.01 14.75 -0.40
C GLU A 23 -7.75 13.38 -1.01
N PHE A 24 -6.58 13.18 -1.62
CA PHE A 24 -6.22 11.90 -2.22
C PHE A 24 -5.05 11.24 -1.48
N PHE A 25 -5.11 9.91 -1.38
CA PHE A 25 -4.11 9.10 -0.72
C PHE A 25 -3.68 7.95 -1.62
N ILE A 26 -2.41 7.56 -1.53
CA ILE A 26 -1.91 6.32 -2.10
C ILE A 26 -1.57 5.38 -0.95
N ALA A 27 -2.15 4.19 -0.95
CA ALA A 27 -1.81 3.11 -0.02
C ALA A 27 -1.20 1.93 -0.77
N ILE A 28 -0.04 1.47 -0.34
CA ILE A 28 0.78 0.52 -1.08
C ILE A 28 1.11 -0.66 -0.21
N SER A 29 0.75 -1.84 -0.71
CA SER A 29 1.18 -3.10 -0.14
C SER A 29 2.64 -3.35 -0.47
N SER A 30 3.46 -3.51 0.57
CA SER A 30 4.91 -3.62 0.43
C SER A 30 5.50 -4.78 1.25
N ILE A 31 6.50 -5.45 0.67
CA ILE A 31 7.30 -6.48 1.34
C ILE A 31 8.78 -6.32 0.97
N PRO A 32 9.73 -6.69 1.86
CA PRO A 32 9.54 -7.00 3.27
C PRO A 32 9.22 -5.75 4.14
N PRO A 33 8.69 -5.94 5.37
CA PRO A 33 8.40 -7.22 6.03
C PRO A 33 7.02 -7.79 5.68
N LEU A 34 6.86 -9.10 5.88
CA LEU A 34 5.54 -9.72 6.03
C LEU A 34 5.07 -9.53 7.48
N ILE A 35 3.81 -9.16 7.65
CA ILE A 35 3.20 -8.91 8.96
C ILE A 35 2.37 -10.12 9.36
N THR A 36 2.67 -10.68 10.53
CA THR A 36 1.94 -11.76 11.20
C THR A 36 1.44 -11.28 12.56
N LEU A 37 0.68 -12.09 13.28
CA LEU A 37 0.27 -11.77 14.66
C LEU A 37 1.46 -11.59 15.61
N ASP A 38 2.66 -12.06 15.27
CA ASP A 38 3.83 -11.99 16.15
C ASP A 38 4.51 -10.62 16.08
N ASN A 39 4.41 -9.92 14.94
CA ASN A 39 5.08 -8.63 14.70
C ASN A 39 4.12 -7.48 14.34
N ALA A 40 2.82 -7.74 14.32
CA ALA A 40 1.80 -6.73 14.04
C ALA A 40 1.71 -5.67 15.13
N ASN A 41 1.53 -4.41 14.70
CA ASN A 41 1.07 -3.33 15.58
C ASN A 41 -0.41 -3.52 15.96
N GLU A 42 -0.95 -2.61 16.77
CA GLU A 42 -2.32 -2.72 17.28
C GLU A 42 -3.38 -2.82 16.15
N LEU A 43 -3.29 -1.94 15.14
CA LEU A 43 -4.27 -1.88 14.06
C LEU A 43 -4.13 -3.07 13.09
N GLU A 44 -2.90 -3.46 12.77
CA GLU A 44 -2.59 -4.66 11.98
C GLU A 44 -3.09 -5.93 12.69
N ARG A 45 -2.90 -6.02 14.01
CA ARG A 45 -3.40 -7.13 14.82
C ARG A 45 -4.91 -7.18 14.79
N LYS A 46 -5.60 -6.03 14.94
CA LYS A 46 -7.06 -5.93 14.82
C LYS A 46 -7.55 -6.46 13.46
N LEU A 47 -6.88 -6.08 12.36
CA LEU A 47 -7.21 -6.59 11.04
C LEU A 47 -6.99 -8.11 10.94
N LEU A 48 -5.81 -8.61 11.32
CA LEU A 48 -5.49 -10.05 11.28
C LEU A 48 -6.50 -10.89 12.08
N VAL A 49 -6.83 -10.49 13.31
CA VAL A 49 -7.84 -11.17 14.13
C VAL A 49 -9.21 -11.14 13.45
N SER A 50 -9.63 -10.00 12.90
CA SER A 50 -10.91 -9.90 12.18
C SER A 50 -10.99 -10.80 10.94
N ILE A 51 -9.85 -11.10 10.30
CA ILE A 51 -9.79 -12.03 9.16
C ILE A 51 -9.98 -13.47 9.65
N ILE A 52 -9.36 -13.84 10.78
CA ILE A 52 -9.53 -15.16 11.41
C ILE A 52 -10.97 -15.37 11.86
N GLU A 53 -11.61 -14.35 12.42
CA GLU A 53 -13.00 -14.38 12.87
C GLU A 53 -14.03 -14.16 11.75
N GLU A 54 -13.59 -14.02 10.49
CA GLU A 54 -14.45 -13.72 9.33
C GLU A 54 -15.24 -12.39 9.42
N LYS A 55 -14.85 -11.49 10.32
CA LYS A 55 -15.43 -10.15 10.55
C LYS A 55 -14.71 -9.01 9.82
N ARG A 56 -13.88 -9.32 8.81
CA ARG A 56 -13.07 -8.33 8.08
C ARG A 56 -13.86 -7.14 7.51
N LYS A 57 -15.17 -7.28 7.27
CA LYS A 57 -16.03 -6.20 6.76
C LYS A 57 -16.02 -4.98 7.70
N GLU A 58 -16.06 -5.19 9.01
CA GLU A 58 -16.09 -4.12 10.00
C GLU A 58 -14.81 -3.29 9.94
N VAL A 59 -13.65 -3.95 9.87
CA VAL A 59 -12.35 -3.29 9.77
C VAL A 59 -12.20 -2.56 8.44
N CYS A 60 -12.71 -3.12 7.34
CA CYS A 60 -12.68 -2.47 6.04
C CYS A 60 -13.57 -1.22 5.96
N VAL A 61 -14.65 -1.14 6.75
CA VAL A 61 -15.47 0.08 6.87
C VAL A 61 -14.76 1.14 7.71
N SER A 62 -14.14 0.76 8.83
CA SER A 62 -13.48 1.72 9.71
C SER A 62 -12.10 2.16 9.24
N TYR A 63 -11.38 1.30 8.51
CA TYR A 63 -9.99 1.52 8.08
C TYR A 63 -9.76 1.01 6.64
N PRO A 64 -10.47 1.57 5.64
CA PRO A 64 -10.42 1.07 4.27
C PRO A 64 -9.01 1.12 3.67
N ARG A 65 -8.26 2.20 3.95
CA ARG A 65 -6.90 2.41 3.45
C ARG A 65 -5.85 1.44 4.00
N LEU A 66 -6.14 0.78 5.13
CA LEU A 66 -5.36 -0.36 5.61
C LEU A 66 -5.91 -1.67 5.04
N CYS A 67 -7.22 -1.89 5.18
CA CYS A 67 -7.86 -3.17 4.93
C CYS A 67 -7.77 -3.60 3.47
N TYR A 68 -8.18 -2.76 2.52
CA TYR A 68 -8.19 -3.13 1.10
C TYR A 68 -6.80 -3.47 0.55
N PRO A 69 -5.75 -2.64 0.76
CA PRO A 69 -4.40 -3.00 0.35
C PRO A 69 -3.88 -4.27 1.02
N SER A 70 -4.15 -4.46 2.32
CA SER A 70 -3.72 -5.67 3.03
C SER A 70 -4.35 -6.95 2.49
N LEU A 71 -5.62 -6.89 2.06
CA LEU A 71 -6.32 -8.05 1.54
C LEU A 71 -5.95 -8.37 0.10
N TYR A 72 -5.87 -7.35 -0.76
CA TYR A 72 -5.79 -7.56 -2.21
C TYR A 72 -4.42 -7.23 -2.83
N GLY A 73 -3.50 -6.65 -2.05
CA GLY A 73 -2.21 -6.21 -2.56
C GLY A 73 -2.32 -5.07 -3.58
N GLY A 74 -1.17 -4.62 -4.05
CA GLY A 74 -1.00 -3.62 -5.10
C GLY A 74 -0.90 -2.20 -4.57
N VAL A 75 -1.15 -1.26 -5.47
CA VAL A 75 -1.19 0.18 -5.18
C VAL A 75 -2.62 0.64 -5.28
N PHE A 76 -3.16 1.16 -4.19
CA PHE A 76 -4.50 1.74 -4.16
C PHE A 76 -4.43 3.26 -4.15
N ILE A 77 -5.37 3.86 -4.87
CA ILE A 77 -5.65 5.30 -4.79
C ILE A 77 -7.00 5.47 -4.13
N PHE A 78 -7.02 6.32 -3.12
CA PHE A 78 -8.21 6.69 -2.37
C PHE A 78 -8.50 8.16 -2.55
N ARG A 79 -9.78 8.50 -2.60
CA ARG A 79 -10.28 9.85 -2.33
C ARG A 79 -10.88 9.80 -0.94
N GLU A 80 -10.25 10.51 -0.01
CA GLU A 80 -10.50 10.37 1.43
C GLU A 80 -10.34 8.89 1.83
N ASP A 81 -11.43 8.22 2.16
CA ASP A 81 -11.47 6.79 2.52
C ASP A 81 -12.16 5.91 1.45
N GLU A 82 -12.60 6.50 0.34
CA GLU A 82 -13.23 5.80 -0.78
C GLU A 82 -12.16 5.25 -1.75
N PRO A 83 -12.09 3.93 -2.00
CA PRO A 83 -11.16 3.38 -2.98
C PRO A 83 -11.61 3.78 -4.39
N VAL A 84 -10.78 4.57 -5.07
CA VAL A 84 -11.02 5.01 -6.45
C VAL A 84 -10.48 3.99 -7.44
N MET A 85 -9.29 3.44 -7.15
CA MET A 85 -8.59 2.54 -8.07
C MET A 85 -7.61 1.61 -7.34
N ARG A 86 -7.42 0.41 -7.89
CA ARG A 86 -6.31 -0.49 -7.58
C ARG A 86 -5.47 -0.72 -8.84
N LEU A 87 -4.16 -0.62 -8.70
CA LEU A 87 -3.18 -0.86 -9.75
C LEU A 87 -2.29 -2.05 -9.39
N GLU A 88 -2.14 -2.99 -10.32
CA GLU A 88 -1.21 -4.12 -10.20
C GLU A 88 0.18 -3.76 -10.74
N LYS A 89 0.92 -2.94 -9.98
CA LYS A 89 2.25 -2.50 -10.40
C LYS A 89 3.33 -3.48 -10.00
N ARG A 90 4.21 -3.82 -10.94
CA ARG A 90 5.44 -4.56 -10.66
C ARG A 90 6.57 -3.60 -10.35
N GLY A 91 7.45 -3.99 -9.44
CA GLY A 91 8.64 -3.21 -9.08
C GLY A 91 8.65 -2.83 -7.61
N TYR A 92 9.41 -1.82 -7.28
CA TYR A 92 9.82 -1.47 -5.94
C TYR A 92 9.53 0.00 -5.64
N ILE A 93 9.42 0.32 -4.36
CA ILE A 93 9.20 1.67 -3.86
C ILE A 93 10.28 2.11 -2.88
N HIS A 94 10.48 3.42 -2.85
CA HIS A 94 11.26 4.14 -1.84
C HIS A 94 10.45 5.32 -1.32
N LEU A 95 10.47 5.53 0.00
CA LEU A 95 10.01 6.77 0.61
C LEU A 95 11.21 7.69 0.75
N GLN A 96 11.11 8.89 0.19
CA GLN A 96 12.16 9.90 0.29
C GLN A 96 11.67 11.04 1.19
N GLU A 97 12.48 11.38 2.20
CA GLU A 97 12.30 12.61 2.96
C GLU A 97 12.76 13.79 2.12
N GLY A 98 11.87 14.78 1.92
CA GLY A 98 12.10 15.93 1.05
C GLY A 98 11.52 15.77 -0.36
N ILE A 99 11.33 16.90 -1.04
CA ILE A 99 10.75 16.96 -2.39
C ILE A 99 11.89 16.85 -3.41
N ASN A 100 11.83 15.85 -4.28
CA ASN A 100 12.68 15.84 -5.47
C ASN A 100 11.91 16.49 -6.63
N GLU A 101 11.84 17.83 -6.61
CA GLU A 101 11.03 18.65 -7.52
C GLU A 101 11.31 18.38 -9.01
N LYS A 102 12.50 17.86 -9.34
CA LYS A 102 12.93 17.63 -10.73
C LYS A 102 12.33 16.37 -11.39
N LYS A 103 11.60 15.52 -10.65
CA LYS A 103 11.00 14.28 -11.18
C LYS A 103 9.56 14.01 -10.68
N SER A 104 8.81 15.06 -10.30
CA SER A 104 7.42 14.89 -9.86
C SER A 104 6.54 14.49 -11.05
N ILE A 105 6.07 13.25 -11.05
CA ILE A 105 5.06 12.74 -11.99
C ILE A 105 3.68 13.10 -11.42
N ARG A 106 2.75 13.56 -12.27
CA ARG A 106 1.36 13.79 -11.84
C ARG A 106 0.68 12.46 -11.56
N VAL A 107 -0.32 12.45 -10.69
CA VAL A 107 -1.03 11.21 -10.32
C VAL A 107 -1.68 10.59 -11.57
N GLU A 108 -2.22 11.40 -12.47
CA GLU A 108 -2.84 10.96 -13.73
C GLU A 108 -1.83 10.30 -14.67
N ASP A 109 -0.57 10.77 -14.67
CA ASP A 109 0.51 10.17 -15.46
C ASP A 109 1.00 8.86 -14.83
N PHE A 110 0.94 8.76 -13.50
CA PHE A 110 1.22 7.53 -12.76
C PHE A 110 0.17 6.44 -13.01
N LEU A 111 -1.09 6.82 -13.22
CA LEU A 111 -2.20 5.90 -13.55
C LEU A 111 -1.95 5.13 -14.85
N ASN A 112 -1.24 5.73 -15.80
CA ASN A 112 -1.17 5.23 -17.17
C ASN A 112 0.12 4.51 -17.55
N THR A 113 1.01 4.16 -16.60
CA THR A 113 2.33 3.64 -17.00
C THR A 113 3.00 2.63 -16.06
N ASP A 114 3.84 1.78 -16.65
CA ASP A 114 4.95 1.07 -15.98
C ASP A 114 6.15 2.02 -15.69
N MET A 115 5.94 3.33 -15.57
CA MET A 115 7.04 4.30 -15.43
C MET A 115 7.70 4.24 -14.05
N GLU A 116 9.01 4.41 -14.06
CA GLU A 116 9.80 4.77 -12.88
C GLU A 116 9.71 6.28 -12.64
N GLY A 117 9.73 6.68 -11.37
CA GLY A 117 9.76 8.09 -10.98
C GLY A 117 9.02 8.37 -9.68
N CYS A 118 9.00 9.63 -9.27
CA CYS A 118 8.52 10.02 -7.95
C CYS A 118 7.20 10.78 -8.06
N ILE A 119 6.25 10.43 -7.19
CA ILE A 119 4.99 11.17 -7.04
C ILE A 119 5.20 12.26 -5.99
N ASP A 120 4.65 13.43 -6.25
CA ASP A 120 4.63 14.53 -5.29
C ASP A 120 3.61 14.24 -4.17
N SER A 121 4.08 13.52 -3.16
CA SER A 121 3.34 13.16 -1.95
C SER A 121 4.10 13.60 -0.70
N THR A 122 3.48 13.47 0.46
CA THR A 122 4.14 13.71 1.75
C THR A 122 4.10 12.43 2.59
N PRO A 123 5.25 11.77 2.83
CA PRO A 123 6.54 11.96 2.14
C PRO A 123 6.48 11.59 0.65
N SER A 124 7.49 11.99 -0.15
CA SER A 124 7.56 11.67 -1.57
C SER A 124 7.73 10.16 -1.76
N ILE A 125 7.03 9.57 -2.73
CA ILE A 125 7.19 8.15 -3.05
C ILE A 125 7.73 7.95 -4.46
N CYS A 126 8.78 7.14 -4.58
CA CYS A 126 9.44 6.84 -5.84
C CYS A 126 9.27 5.37 -6.22
N PHE A 127 8.97 5.12 -7.48
CA PHE A 127 8.76 3.81 -8.08
C PHE A 127 9.95 3.44 -8.97
N PHE A 128 10.36 2.18 -8.88
CA PHE A 128 11.48 1.60 -9.62
C PHE A 128 11.10 0.23 -10.15
N ARG A 129 11.55 -0.14 -11.34
CA ARG A 129 11.40 -1.50 -11.88
C ARG A 129 12.42 -2.46 -11.28
N GLU A 130 13.64 -1.97 -11.11
CA GLU A 130 14.77 -2.77 -10.66
C GLU A 130 14.96 -2.74 -9.14
N ARG A 131 15.43 -3.85 -8.59
CA ARG A 131 15.76 -3.97 -7.17
C ARG A 131 17.01 -3.17 -6.86
N ARG A 132 16.96 -2.36 -5.81
CA ARG A 132 18.12 -1.67 -5.23
C ARG A 132 18.12 -1.83 -3.71
N LEU A 133 19.26 -1.58 -3.08
CA LEU A 133 19.38 -1.64 -1.63
C LEU A 133 18.41 -0.65 -0.98
N GLY A 134 17.67 -1.09 0.05
CA GLY A 134 16.71 -0.25 0.78
C GLY A 134 15.35 -0.04 0.12
N LEU A 135 15.12 -0.62 -1.07
CA LEU A 135 13.79 -0.58 -1.71
C LEU A 135 12.88 -1.70 -1.20
N LYS A 136 11.58 -1.42 -1.11
CA LYS A 136 10.55 -2.41 -0.78
C LYS A 136 9.83 -2.85 -2.05
N TRP A 137 9.61 -4.15 -2.20
CA TRP A 137 8.87 -4.69 -3.33
C TRP A 137 7.38 -4.39 -3.18
N ILE A 138 6.71 -4.02 -4.27
CA ILE A 138 5.26 -3.86 -4.31
C ILE A 138 4.64 -5.26 -4.30
N ASP A 139 3.82 -5.52 -3.30
CA ASP A 139 3.14 -6.79 -3.14
C ASP A 139 1.76 -6.77 -3.79
N ASN A 140 1.58 -7.43 -4.93
CA ASN A 140 0.27 -7.57 -5.61
C ASN A 140 -0.58 -8.75 -5.10
N ILE A 141 -0.14 -9.47 -4.07
CA ILE A 141 -0.84 -10.64 -3.54
C ILE A 141 -1.74 -10.26 -2.36
N GLY A 142 -1.24 -9.48 -1.39
CA GLY A 142 -2.01 -9.14 -0.20
C GLY A 142 -2.06 -10.28 0.83
N LEU A 143 -3.25 -10.68 1.25
CA LEU A 143 -3.45 -11.66 2.31
C LEU A 143 -2.91 -13.03 1.91
N ARG A 144 -2.17 -13.66 2.83
CA ARG A 144 -1.60 -14.99 2.66
C ARG A 144 -2.05 -15.92 3.78
N TYR A 145 -2.46 -17.12 3.40
CA TYR A 145 -2.60 -18.25 4.32
C TYR A 145 -1.35 -19.11 4.22
N ILE A 146 -0.51 -19.07 5.25
CA ILE A 146 0.71 -19.86 5.36
C ILE A 146 0.33 -21.20 5.99
N MET A 147 0.38 -22.24 5.16
CA MET A 147 0.26 -23.62 5.62
C MET A 147 1.64 -24.11 6.05
N GLY A 148 1.82 -24.40 7.34
CA GLY A 148 2.94 -25.22 7.79
C GLY A 148 2.64 -26.68 7.46
N ILE A 149 3.57 -27.36 6.78
CA ILE A 149 3.61 -28.82 6.78
C ILE A 149 4.01 -29.20 8.21
N GLN A 150 3.18 -30.01 8.89
CA GLN A 150 3.55 -30.59 10.18
C GLN A 150 4.59 -31.68 9.99
#